data_AF-A0A2M9JWD7-F1
#
_entry.id   AF-A0A2M9JWD7-F1
#
_cell.length_a   1.000
_cell.length_b   1.000
_cell.length_c   1.000
_cell.angle_alpha   90.00
_cell.angle_beta   90.00
_cell.angle_gamma   90.00
#
_symmetry.space_group_name_H-M   'P 1'
#
loop_
_entity.id
_entity.type
_entity.pdbx_description
1 polymer ?
#
loop_
_entity_poly.entity_id
_entity_poly.type
_entity_poly.pdbx_seq_one_letter_code
_entity_poly.pdbx_strand_id
1 'polypeptide(L)'
;MPIRSLHILFRVSVIGFLAGGAVIVLGQLLGIALGNADWVAAVEEHAGPPTFIVAGVSGLIAFVLSYLKTEDLPTAPADPRDLQPATGHGPR
;
A
#
# COMPACT_ATOMS: atom_id res chain seq x y z
N MET A 1 -0.78 -20.90 0.39
CA MET A 1 -1.99 -20.32 1.02
C MET A 1 -1.79 -19.11 1.97
N PRO A 2 -0.60 -18.80 2.56
CA PRO A 2 -0.49 -17.67 3.52
C PRO A 2 -0.53 -16.27 2.89
N ILE A 3 -0.12 -16.15 1.61
CA ILE A 3 -0.05 -14.86 0.89
C ILE A 3 -1.43 -14.22 0.71
N ARG A 4 -2.48 -15.03 0.50
CA ARG A 4 -3.85 -14.54 0.35
C ARG A 4 -4.37 -13.88 1.62
N SER A 5 -4.06 -14.45 2.79
CA SER A 5 -4.42 -13.88 4.10
C SER A 5 -3.70 -12.56 4.35
N LEU A 6 -2.43 -12.45 3.94
CA LEU A 6 -1.65 -11.22 4.07
C LEU A 6 -2.19 -10.09 3.18
N HIS A 7 -2.59 -10.41 1.94
CA HIS A 7 -3.27 -9.46 1.05
C HIS A 7 -4.61 -8.96 1.61
N ILE A 8 -5.40 -9.86 2.21
CA ILE A 8 -6.68 -9.48 2.84
C ILE A 8 -6.42 -8.57 4.04
N LEU A 9 -5.48 -8.95 4.92
CA LEU A 9 -5.12 -8.15 6.09
C LEU A 9 -4.61 -6.76 5.67
N PHE A 10 -3.73 -6.68 4.68
CA PHE A 10 -3.28 -5.41 4.11
C PHE A 10 -4.44 -4.56 3.63
N ARG A 11 -5.36 -5.14 2.84
CA ARG A 11 -6.50 -4.40 2.30
C ARG A 11 -7.44 -3.91 3.41
N VAL A 12 -7.69 -4.71 4.43
CA VAL A 12 -8.49 -4.31 5.60
C VAL A 12 -7.80 -3.20 6.39
N SER A 13 -6.49 -3.30 6.63
CA SER A 13 -5.71 -2.25 7.29
C SER A 13 -5.73 -0.93 6.50
N VAL A 14 -5.59 -0.99 5.17
CA VAL A 14 -5.69 0.19 4.30
C VAL A 14 -7.08 0.82 4.37
N ILE A 15 -8.15 0.03 4.30
CA ILE A 15 -9.53 0.53 4.41
C ILE A 15 -9.75 1.18 5.77
N GLY A 16 -9.30 0.55 6.85
CA GLY A 16 -9.39 1.10 8.22
C GLY A 16 -8.63 2.41 8.36
N PHE A 17 -7.40 2.47 7.83
CA PHE A 17 -6.60 3.70 7.80
C PHE A 17 -7.30 4.82 7.01
N LEU A 18 -7.81 4.52 5.81
CA LEU A 18 -8.47 5.51 4.97
C LEU A 18 -9.76 6.03 5.61
N ALA A 19 -10.53 5.13 6.23
CA ALA A 19 -11.74 5.49 6.96
C ALA A 19 -11.41 6.36 8.17
N GLY A 20 -10.40 6.01 8.96
CA GLY A 20 -9.93 6.82 10.09
C GLY A 20 -9.47 8.21 9.65
N GLY A 21 -8.65 8.29 8.59
CA GLY A 21 -8.21 9.56 8.02
C GLY A 21 -9.37 10.41 7.51
N ALA A 22 -10.35 9.79 6.84
CA ALA A 22 -11.55 10.49 6.38
C ALA A 22 -12.38 11.05 7.56
N VAL A 23 -12.54 10.29 8.64
CA VAL A 23 -13.24 10.76 9.86
C VAL A 23 -12.53 11.95 10.47
N ILE A 24 -11.20 11.93 10.56
CA ILE A 24 -10.40 13.06 11.06
C ILE A 24 -10.65 14.29 10.18
N VAL A 25 -10.45 14.18 8.86
CA VAL A 25 -10.57 15.33 7.95
C VAL A 25 -11.99 15.90 7.94
N LEU A 26 -13.02 15.04 7.93
CA LEU A 26 -14.41 15.50 7.98
C LEU A 26 -14.76 16.13 9.33
N GLY A 27 -14.28 15.56 10.44
CA GLY A 27 -14.47 16.12 11.77
C GLY A 27 -13.78 17.47 11.96
N GLN A 28 -12.55 17.61 11.44
CA GLN A 28 -11.81 18.87 11.42
C GLN A 28 -12.50 19.91 10.53
N LEU A 29 -12.93 19.52 9.32
CA LEU A 29 -13.66 20.39 8.40
C LEU A 29 -14.94 20.93 9.05
N LEU A 30 -15.69 20.06 9.75
CA LEU A 30 -16.90 20.45 10.46
C LEU A 30 -16.59 21.39 11.64
N GLY A 31 -15.54 21.12 12.41
CA GLY A 31 -15.08 21.99 13.49
C GLY A 31 -14.71 23.39 13.00
N ILE A 32 -13.99 23.48 11.88
CA ILE A 32 -13.62 24.75 11.23
C ILE A 32 -14.88 25.47 10.73
N ALA A 33 -15.81 24.76 10.07
CA ALA A 33 -17.05 25.33 9.57
C ALA A 33 -17.94 25.89 10.70
N LEU A 34 -17.88 25.28 11.89
CA LEU A 34 -18.56 25.73 13.10
C LEU A 34 -17.75 26.77 13.91
N GLY A 35 -16.53 27.10 13.49
CA GLY A 35 -15.63 28.04 14.18
C GLY A 35 -15.15 27.53 15.55
N ASN A 36 -15.17 26.21 15.78
CA ASN A 36 -14.84 25.61 17.06
C ASN A 36 -13.48 24.90 16.99
N ALA A 37 -12.42 25.62 17.40
CA ALA A 37 -11.05 25.09 17.40
C ALA A 37 -10.86 23.94 18.42
N ASP A 38 -11.56 23.97 19.55
CA ASP A 38 -11.49 22.91 20.56
C ASP A 38 -12.05 21.59 20.03
N TRP A 39 -13.09 21.64 19.19
CA TRP A 39 -13.62 20.46 18.50
C TRP A 39 -12.59 19.85 17.54
N VAL A 40 -11.91 20.69 16.75
CA VAL A 40 -10.85 20.25 15.83
C VAL A 40 -9.74 19.53 16.60
N ALA A 41 -9.31 20.11 17.73
CA ALA A 41 -8.31 19.52 18.61
C ALA A 41 -8.78 18.20 19.23
N ALA A 42 -10.03 18.12 19.69
CA ALA A 42 -10.60 16.91 20.26
C ALA A 42 -10.69 15.76 19.24
N VAL A 43 -11.07 16.06 17.99
CA VAL A 43 -11.08 15.08 16.89
C VAL A 43 -9.67 14.55 16.64
N GLU A 44 -8.67 15.41 16.60
CA GLU A 44 -7.27 15.01 16.40
C GLU A 44 -6.76 14.15 17.57
N GLU A 45 -7.02 14.56 18.81
CA GLU A 45 -6.56 13.85 20.01
C GLU A 45 -7.12 12.44 20.13
N HIS A 46 -8.38 12.23 19.74
CA HIS A 46 -9.04 10.93 19.90
C HIS A 46 -8.92 10.04 18.66
N ALA A 47 -9.05 10.60 17.46
CA ALA A 47 -9.05 9.83 16.22
C ALA A 47 -7.65 9.74 15.57
N GLY A 48 -6.74 10.68 15.86
CA GLY A 48 -5.38 10.72 15.33
C GLY A 48 -4.54 9.51 15.74
N PRO A 49 -4.27 9.30 17.03
CA PRO A 49 -3.41 8.21 17.50
C PRO A 49 -3.77 6.82 16.95
N PRO A 50 -5.04 6.34 17.01
CA PRO A 50 -5.39 5.04 16.46
C PRO A 50 -5.24 4.98 14.93
N THR A 51 -5.59 6.06 14.21
CA THR A 51 -5.46 6.13 12.75
C THR A 51 -4.00 6.06 12.31
N PHE A 52 -3.10 6.76 12.99
CA PHE A 52 -1.67 6.75 12.67
C PHE A 52 -1.02 5.40 12.95
N ILE A 53 -1.42 4.72 14.02
CA ILE A 53 -0.95 3.36 14.32
C ILE A 53 -1.38 2.39 13.21
N VAL A 54 -2.65 2.42 12.81
CA VAL A 54 -3.16 1.58 11.71
C VAL A 54 -2.46 1.90 10.39
N ALA A 55 -2.18 3.17 10.12
CA ALA A 55 -1.40 3.60 8.96
C ALA A 55 0.00 2.97 8.95
N GLY A 56 0.72 3.06 10.07
CA GLY A 56 2.07 2.51 10.22
C GLY A 56 2.09 0.99 10.05
N VAL A 57 1.17 0.28 10.70
CA VAL A 57 1.04 -1.18 10.55
C VAL A 57 0.71 -1.56 9.11
N SER A 58 -0.21 -0.83 8.46
CA SER A 58 -0.55 -1.02 7.07
C SER A 58 0.66 -0.86 6.15
N GLY A 59 1.45 0.21 6.35
CA GLY A 59 2.67 0.47 5.58
C GLY A 59 3.72 -0.62 5.75
N LEU A 60 3.92 -1.12 6.99
CA LEU A 60 4.86 -2.20 7.27
C LEU A 60 4.44 -3.50 6.56
N ILE A 61 3.15 -3.85 6.60
CA ILE A 61 2.62 -5.02 5.89
C ILE A 61 2.81 -4.87 4.38
N ALA A 62 2.56 -3.68 3.82
CA ALA A 62 2.76 -3.37 2.40
C ALA A 62 4.22 -3.56 1.97
N PHE A 63 5.14 -3.09 2.81
CA PHE A 63 6.58 -3.21 2.58
C PHE A 63 7.02 -4.67 2.55
N VAL A 64 6.60 -5.48 3.53
CA VAL A 64 6.90 -6.92 3.57
C VAL A 64 6.34 -7.64 2.34
N LEU A 65 5.10 -7.33 1.93
CA LEU A 65 4.50 -7.86 0.70
C LEU A 65 5.28 -7.48 -0.57
N SER A 66 5.86 -6.28 -0.62
CA SER A 66 6.62 -5.81 -1.78
C SER A 66 7.93 -6.57 -1.97
N TYR A 67 8.59 -6.95 -0.87
CA TYR A 67 9.77 -7.81 -0.93
C TYR A 67 9.45 -9.21 -1.46
N LEU A 68 8.39 -9.83 -0.93
CA LEU A 68 7.99 -11.18 -1.34
C LEU A 68 7.52 -11.25 -2.80
N LYS A 69 6.92 -10.17 -3.34
CA LYS A 69 6.49 -10.10 -4.74
C LYS A 69 7.65 -9.90 -5.72
N THR A 70 8.77 -9.32 -5.26
CA THR A 70 9.92 -9.03 -6.13
C THR A 70 10.71 -10.29 -6.49
N GLU A 71 10.61 -11.35 -5.69
CA GLU A 71 11.28 -12.65 -5.93
C GLU A 71 10.71 -13.42 -7.14
N ASP A 72 9.56 -13.01 -7.69
CA ASP A 72 8.94 -13.64 -8.88
C ASP A 72 9.35 -12.99 -10.22
N LEU A 73 10.31 -12.05 -10.21
CA LEU A 73 10.83 -11.51 -11.48
C LEU A 73 11.65 -12.59 -12.20
N PRO A 74 11.29 -12.97 -13.45
CA PRO A 74 12.12 -13.86 -14.24
C PRO A 74 13.53 -13.29 -14.30
N THR A 75 14.51 -14.05 -13.80
CA THR A 75 15.93 -13.78 -14.03
C THR A 75 16.10 -13.49 -15.51
N ALA A 76 16.75 -12.36 -15.82
CA ALA A 76 17.11 -11.92 -17.16
C ALA A 76 17.46 -13.11 -18.07
N PRO A 77 17.07 -13.09 -19.36
CA PRO A 77 17.14 -14.24 -20.25
C PRO A 77 18.44 -14.99 -20.03
N ALA A 78 18.31 -16.24 -19.56
CA ALA A 78 19.41 -17.08 -19.09
C ALA A 78 20.37 -17.47 -20.24
N ASP A 79 20.07 -17.03 -21.46
CA ASP A 79 20.83 -17.37 -22.63
C ASP A 79 20.90 -16.20 -23.63
N PRO A 80 22.08 -15.64 -23.88
CA PRO A 80 22.31 -14.70 -24.99
C PRO A 80 21.86 -15.26 -26.36
N ARG A 81 21.67 -16.57 -26.50
CA ARG A 81 21.17 -17.24 -27.71
C ARG A 81 19.68 -16.99 -27.98
N ASP A 82 18.89 -16.56 -26.98
CA ASP A 82 17.47 -16.25 -27.14
C ASP A 82 17.24 -14.86 -27.78
N LEU A 83 18.28 -14.03 -27.83
CA LEU A 83 18.28 -12.72 -28.47
C LEU A 83 18.73 -12.78 -29.93
N GLN A 84 19.20 -13.93 -30.43
CA GLN A 84 19.65 -14.07 -31.80
C GLN A 84 18.42 -14.08 -32.73
N PRO A 85 18.17 -13.04 -33.55
CA PRO A 85 17.15 -13.12 -34.58
C PRO A 85 17.54 -14.25 -35.51
N ALA A 86 16.56 -15.03 -35.97
CA ALA A 86 16.77 -16.13 -36.90
C ALA A 86 17.35 -15.62 -38.24
N THR A 87 18.64 -15.31 -38.28
CA THR A 87 19.41 -15.24 -39.52
C THR A 87 19.68 -16.67 -39.93
N GLY A 88 18.62 -17.27 -40.48
CA GLY A 88 18.64 -18.57 -41.12
C GLY A 88 19.80 -18.64 -42.09
N HIS A 89 20.82 -19.39 -41.69
CA HIS A 89 21.80 -19.91 -42.61
C HIS A 89 21.19 -21.12 -43.32
N GLY A 90 21.11 -21.04 -44.65
CA GLY A 90 20.98 -22.22 -45.51
C GLY A 90 20.60 -21.85 -46.94
N PRO A 91 20.95 -22.67 -47.94
CA PRO A 91 22.23 -23.34 -48.13
C PRO A 91 22.79 -23.11 -49.56
N ARG A 92 24.11 -23.26 -49.69
CA ARG A 92 24.94 -23.33 -50.91
C ARG A 92 25.44 -22.01 -51.50
#